data_AF-K1SID0-F1
#
_entry.id   AF-K1SID0-F1
#
_cell.length_a   1.000
_cell.length_b   1.000
_cell.length_c   1.000
_cell.angle_alpha   90.00
_cell.angle_beta   90.00
_cell.angle_gamma   90.00
#
_symmetry.space_group_name_H-M   'P 1'
#
loop_
_entity.id
_entity.type
_entity.pdbx_description
1 polymer ?
#
loop_
_entity_poly.entity_id
_entity_poly.type
_entity_poly.pdbx_seq_one_letter_code
_entity_poly.pdbx_strand_id
1 'polypeptide(L)'
;LVTFPAAEFAGNVIVVPIGIPEEIFSEYTGAYTLSPDEIRSKFPHRKENANKGDFGKGLIIAGSYDMPGAAVIASAAAVNSGAGLIKLAFPDKAYPAVTSSCPEKILLPLMTNNNGRISSQNIKKIEDELGKCDAVLIGCGMGCDHDTAAIAETVLKSSAVPVIIGADGINALKDN
;
A
#
# COMPACT_ATOMS: atom_id res chain seq x y z
N LEU A 1 -18.11 17.17 14.52
CA LEU A 1 -18.24 16.03 15.46
C LEU A 1 -17.24 14.91 15.19
N VAL A 2 -16.78 14.72 13.94
CA VAL A 2 -15.88 13.59 13.59
C VAL A 2 -14.41 13.99 13.38
N THR A 3 -14.09 15.28 13.37
CA THR A 3 -12.73 15.81 13.24
C THR A 3 -12.23 16.39 14.57
N PHE A 4 -10.93 16.25 14.84
CA PHE A 4 -10.29 16.86 16.00
C PHE A 4 -10.13 18.38 15.82
N PRO A 5 -10.26 19.18 16.90
CA PRO A 5 -10.45 18.75 18.29
C PRO A 5 -11.92 18.47 18.68
N ALA A 6 -12.90 18.85 17.86
CA ALA A 6 -14.32 18.72 18.19
C ALA A 6 -14.76 17.28 18.52
N ALA A 7 -14.16 16.27 17.89
CA ALA A 7 -14.42 14.85 18.16
C ALA A 7 -14.09 14.46 19.61
N GLU A 8 -13.07 15.07 20.22
CA GLU A 8 -12.66 14.80 21.59
C GLU A 8 -13.71 15.27 22.60
N PHE A 9 -14.35 16.40 22.33
CA PHE A 9 -15.34 17.00 23.21
C PHE A 9 -16.78 16.54 22.94
N ALA A 10 -17.02 15.84 21.83
CA ALA A 10 -18.36 15.44 21.41
C ALA A 10 -18.99 14.34 22.28
N GLY A 11 -18.18 13.59 23.05
CA GLY A 11 -18.64 12.46 23.84
C GLY A 11 -19.24 11.35 22.98
N ASN A 12 -20.24 10.65 23.49
CA ASN A 12 -20.95 9.63 22.73
C ASN A 12 -21.95 10.29 21.77
N VAL A 13 -21.66 10.24 20.47
CA VAL A 13 -22.53 10.81 19.43
C VAL A 13 -23.56 9.78 19.01
N ILE A 14 -24.84 10.10 19.21
CA ILE A 14 -25.98 9.28 18.78
C ILE A 14 -26.73 10.06 17.70
N VAL A 15 -26.82 9.48 16.49
CA VAL A 15 -27.62 10.02 15.40
C VAL A 15 -29.06 9.53 15.58
N VAL A 16 -30.00 10.46 15.74
CA VAL A 16 -31.42 10.15 15.93
C VAL A 16 -32.20 10.63 14.71
N PRO A 17 -33.02 9.77 14.07
CA PRO A 17 -33.87 10.19 12.97
C PRO A 17 -34.96 11.13 13.50
N ILE A 18 -35.04 12.34 12.93
CA ILE A 18 -36.02 13.37 13.31
C ILE A 18 -37.12 13.57 12.25
N GLY A 19 -37.30 12.57 11.37
CA GLY A 19 -38.34 12.59 10.32
C GLY A 19 -37.92 13.29 9.02
N ILE A 20 -36.63 13.57 8.83
CA ILE A 20 -36.10 14.04 7.55
C ILE A 20 -36.05 12.84 6.58
N PRO A 21 -36.71 12.90 5.41
CA PRO A 21 -36.68 11.82 4.42
C PRO A 21 -35.25 11.49 3.95
N GLU A 22 -34.94 10.20 3.79
CA GLU A 22 -33.59 9.75 3.44
C GLU A 22 -33.17 10.18 2.03
N GLU A 23 -34.13 10.36 1.13
CA GLU A 23 -33.91 10.74 -0.27
C GLU A 23 -33.19 12.09 -0.38
N ILE A 24 -33.37 12.98 0.61
CA ILE A 24 -32.68 14.28 0.66
C ILE A 24 -31.16 14.10 0.76
N PHE A 25 -30.70 13.00 1.38
CA PHE A 25 -29.27 12.72 1.53
C PHE A 25 -28.67 12.04 0.28
N SER A 26 -29.48 11.55 -0.66
CA SER A 26 -28.97 10.89 -1.86
C SER A 26 -28.18 11.83 -2.80
N GLU A 27 -28.48 13.13 -2.75
CA GLU A 27 -27.77 14.18 -3.49
C GLU A 27 -26.66 14.86 -2.66
N TYR A 28 -26.46 14.45 -1.41
CA TYR A 28 -25.43 15.04 -0.57
C TYR A 28 -24.03 14.66 -1.08
N THR A 29 -23.19 15.65 -1.34
CA THR A 29 -21.83 15.46 -1.88
C THR A 29 -20.73 15.75 -0.86
N GLY A 30 -21.12 15.96 0.41
CA GLY A 30 -20.19 16.26 1.49
C GLY A 30 -19.52 15.01 2.07
N ALA A 31 -19.20 15.08 3.36
CA ALA A 31 -18.45 14.03 4.04
C ALA A 31 -19.37 12.94 4.60
N TYR A 32 -18.93 11.69 4.49
CA TYR A 32 -19.60 10.52 5.04
C TYR A 32 -18.71 9.82 6.06
N THR A 33 -19.31 9.23 7.09
CA THR A 33 -18.65 8.26 7.97
C THR A 33 -18.81 6.86 7.43
N LEU A 34 -17.80 6.01 7.57
CA LEU A 34 -17.90 4.60 7.19
C LEU A 34 -18.48 3.78 8.35
N SER A 35 -19.55 3.03 8.08
CA SER A 35 -20.10 2.04 9.00
C SER A 35 -19.47 0.65 8.79
N PRO A 36 -19.48 -0.22 9.83
CA PRO A 36 -18.99 -1.59 9.70
C PRO A 36 -19.70 -2.40 8.61
N ASP A 37 -21.01 -2.20 8.40
CA ASP A 37 -21.79 -2.93 7.40
C ASP A 37 -21.47 -2.46 5.97
N GLU A 38 -21.26 -1.16 5.77
CA GLU A 38 -20.77 -0.64 4.49
C GLU A 38 -19.41 -1.24 4.16
N ILE A 39 -18.47 -1.24 5.10
CA ILE A 39 -17.14 -1.84 4.91
C ILE A 39 -17.27 -3.34 4.59
N ARG A 40 -18.09 -4.08 5.34
CA ARG A 40 -18.34 -5.51 5.11
C ARG A 40 -18.85 -5.77 3.70
N SER A 41 -19.76 -4.94 3.19
CA SER A 41 -20.33 -5.09 1.85
C SER A 41 -19.32 -4.88 0.71
N LYS A 42 -18.17 -4.22 0.98
CA LYS A 42 -17.11 -3.99 -0.01
C LYS A 42 -16.14 -5.16 -0.16
N PHE A 43 -16.13 -6.13 0.75
CA PHE A 43 -15.24 -7.28 0.64
C PHE A 43 -15.68 -8.21 -0.50
N PRO A 44 -14.75 -8.68 -1.35
CA PRO A 44 -15.08 -9.58 -2.44
C PRO A 44 -15.47 -10.96 -1.90
N HIS A 45 -16.50 -11.57 -2.51
CA HIS A 45 -16.86 -12.95 -2.23
C HIS A 45 -15.80 -13.92 -2.79
N ARG A 46 -15.40 -14.92 -1.99
CA ARG A 46 -14.41 -15.92 -2.39
C ARG A 46 -15.10 -17.22 -2.83
N LYS A 47 -14.89 -17.61 -4.08
CA LYS A 47 -15.37 -18.90 -4.61
C LYS A 47 -14.57 -20.04 -3.99
N GLU A 48 -15.23 -21.17 -3.73
CA GLU A 48 -14.58 -22.36 -3.18
C GLU A 48 -13.52 -22.94 -4.13
N ASN A 49 -13.80 -22.93 -5.43
CA ASN A 49 -12.87 -23.39 -6.48
C ASN A 49 -11.99 -22.25 -7.02
N ALA A 50 -11.45 -21.41 -6.12
CA ALA A 50 -10.53 -20.34 -6.47
C ALA A 50 -9.06 -20.73 -6.23
N ASN A 51 -8.15 -20.05 -6.90
CA ASN A 51 -6.71 -20.19 -6.76
C ASN A 51 -6.04 -18.83 -6.51
N LYS A 52 -4.75 -18.84 -6.19
CA LYS A 52 -3.96 -17.63 -5.91
C LYS A 52 -3.96 -16.57 -7.02
N GLY A 53 -4.22 -16.96 -8.28
CA GLY A 53 -4.34 -16.02 -9.39
C GLY A 53 -5.66 -15.23 -9.37
N ASP A 54 -6.72 -15.76 -8.77
CA ASP A 54 -8.04 -15.13 -8.75
C ASP A 54 -8.13 -13.94 -7.79
N PHE A 55 -7.17 -13.81 -6.87
CA PHE A 55 -7.12 -12.76 -5.85
C PHE A 55 -6.02 -11.72 -6.10
N GLY A 56 -5.55 -11.63 -7.34
CA GLY A 56 -4.59 -10.63 -7.80
C GLY A 56 -3.15 -10.85 -7.32
N LYS A 57 -2.25 -10.15 -7.99
CA LYS A 57 -0.80 -10.16 -7.77
C LYS A 57 -0.36 -8.74 -7.39
N GLY A 58 0.25 -8.58 -6.23
CA GLY A 58 0.80 -7.30 -5.77
C GLY A 58 2.32 -7.26 -5.89
N LEU A 59 2.85 -6.12 -6.35
CA LEU A 59 4.26 -5.75 -6.18
C LEU A 59 4.39 -4.75 -5.03
N ILE A 60 5.30 -4.98 -4.10
CA ILE A 60 5.56 -4.07 -2.99
C ILE A 60 7.02 -3.66 -3.04
N ILE A 61 7.29 -2.38 -3.21
CA ILE A 61 8.63 -1.79 -3.25
C ILE A 61 8.81 -0.99 -1.96
N ALA A 62 9.52 -1.58 -1.01
CA ALA A 62 9.55 -1.07 0.35
C ALA A 62 10.84 -1.45 1.08
N GLY A 63 11.10 -0.72 2.17
CA GLY A 63 12.20 -0.96 3.08
C GLY A 63 13.52 -0.33 2.66
N SER A 64 14.38 -0.26 3.67
CA SER A 64 15.77 0.19 3.63
C SER A 64 16.56 -0.64 4.63
N TYR A 65 17.87 -0.47 4.69
CA TYR A 65 18.72 -1.07 5.71
C TYR A 65 18.30 -0.65 7.12
N ASP A 66 17.90 0.61 7.30
CA ASP A 66 17.48 1.16 8.59
C ASP A 66 16.01 0.84 8.91
N MET A 67 15.18 0.60 7.89
CA MET A 67 13.74 0.30 8.06
C MET A 67 13.32 -1.01 7.34
N PRO A 68 13.95 -2.16 7.61
CA PRO A 68 13.57 -3.42 6.98
C PRO A 68 12.17 -3.87 7.42
N GLY A 69 11.75 -3.50 8.63
CA GLY A 69 10.42 -3.78 9.16
C GLY A 69 9.28 -3.16 8.32
N ALA A 70 9.52 -2.04 7.63
CA ALA A 70 8.52 -1.44 6.76
C ALA A 70 8.13 -2.37 5.60
N ALA A 71 9.11 -3.06 5.02
CA ALA A 71 8.88 -4.07 3.97
C ALA A 71 8.09 -5.27 4.50
N VAL A 72 8.42 -5.74 5.71
CA VAL A 72 7.73 -6.86 6.37
C VAL A 72 6.27 -6.51 6.67
N ILE A 73 6.02 -5.37 7.29
CA ILE A 73 4.66 -4.95 7.70
C ILE A 73 3.78 -4.70 6.48
N ALA A 74 4.27 -3.94 5.49
CA ALA A 74 3.50 -3.62 4.29
C ALA A 74 3.12 -4.90 3.51
N SER A 75 4.08 -5.83 3.35
CA SER A 75 3.82 -7.09 2.66
C SER A 75 2.92 -8.04 3.43
N ALA A 76 3.06 -8.12 4.76
CA ALA A 76 2.15 -8.90 5.59
C ALA A 76 0.73 -8.34 5.54
N ALA A 77 0.55 -7.01 5.56
CA ALA A 77 -0.77 -6.39 5.45
C ALA A 77 -1.47 -6.77 4.14
N ALA A 78 -0.75 -6.79 3.01
CA ALA A 78 -1.31 -7.19 1.72
C ALA A 78 -1.70 -8.68 1.66
N VAL A 79 -0.90 -9.57 2.25
CA VAL A 79 -1.26 -10.99 2.38
C VAL A 79 -2.49 -11.15 3.28
N ASN A 80 -2.52 -10.47 4.43
CA ASN A 80 -3.63 -10.56 5.39
C ASN A 80 -4.92 -9.92 4.88
N SER A 81 -4.85 -8.92 4.00
CA SER A 81 -6.02 -8.39 3.28
C SER A 81 -6.53 -9.37 2.21
N GLY A 82 -5.77 -10.43 1.93
CA GLY A 82 -6.19 -11.54 1.12
C GLY A 82 -5.70 -11.50 -0.33
N ALA A 83 -4.68 -10.71 -0.64
CA ALA A 83 -4.05 -10.75 -1.95
C ALA A 83 -3.52 -12.15 -2.27
N GLY A 84 -3.69 -12.59 -3.51
CA GLY A 84 -3.37 -13.96 -3.90
C GLY A 84 -1.87 -14.24 -4.02
N LEU A 85 -1.11 -13.27 -4.54
CA LEU A 85 0.35 -13.37 -4.66
C LEU A 85 1.01 -12.04 -4.34
N ILE A 86 2.01 -12.03 -3.46
CA ILE A 86 2.78 -10.83 -3.13
C ILE A 86 4.25 -11.05 -3.50
N LYS A 87 4.78 -10.14 -4.32
CA LYS A 87 6.21 -10.00 -4.56
C LYS A 87 6.75 -8.79 -3.81
N LEU A 88 7.71 -9.03 -2.92
CA LEU A 88 8.34 -8.01 -2.10
C LEU A 88 9.70 -7.65 -2.68
N ALA A 89 9.85 -6.42 -3.16
CA ALA A 89 11.07 -5.80 -3.61
C ALA A 89 11.68 -4.93 -2.51
N PHE A 90 12.91 -5.25 -2.10
CA PHE A 90 13.57 -4.66 -0.94
C PHE A 90 15.10 -4.68 -1.12
N PRO A 91 15.87 -3.87 -0.38
CA PRO A 91 17.34 -3.86 -0.51
C PRO A 91 17.95 -5.21 -0.10
N ASP A 92 18.85 -5.75 -0.93
CA ASP A 92 19.54 -7.02 -0.70
C ASP A 92 20.29 -7.07 0.65
N LYS A 93 20.78 -5.93 1.15
CA LYS A 93 21.41 -5.84 2.48
C LYS A 93 20.44 -6.12 3.64
N ALA A 94 19.13 -6.03 3.43
CA ALA A 94 18.10 -6.35 4.42
C ALA A 94 17.62 -7.82 4.37
N TYR A 95 18.19 -8.66 3.49
CA TYR A 95 17.71 -10.03 3.24
C TYR A 95 17.57 -10.90 4.50
N PRO A 96 18.54 -10.96 5.43
CA PRO A 96 18.38 -11.78 6.63
C PRO A 96 17.20 -11.34 7.50
N ALA A 97 17.00 -10.02 7.66
CA ALA A 97 15.93 -9.46 8.48
C ALA A 97 14.54 -9.63 7.85
N VAL A 98 14.45 -9.54 6.51
CA VAL A 98 13.19 -9.70 5.80
C VAL A 98 12.79 -11.17 5.73
N THR A 99 13.72 -12.07 5.38
CA THR A 99 13.39 -13.49 5.13
C THR A 99 12.95 -14.24 6.39
N SER A 100 13.45 -13.85 7.56
CA SER A 100 13.01 -14.44 8.84
C SER A 100 11.53 -14.21 9.16
N SER A 101 10.90 -13.20 8.55
CA SER A 101 9.52 -12.79 8.86
C SER A 101 8.58 -12.86 7.66
N CYS A 102 9.05 -13.33 6.50
CA CYS A 102 8.30 -13.32 5.25
C CYS A 102 8.33 -14.69 4.53
N PRO A 103 7.92 -15.80 5.17
CA PRO A 103 7.97 -17.14 4.57
C PRO A 103 7.06 -17.33 3.35
N GLU A 104 6.00 -16.56 3.22
CA GLU A 104 4.93 -16.75 2.22
C GLU A 104 5.04 -15.82 0.99
N LYS A 105 5.90 -14.80 1.03
CA LYS A 105 6.05 -13.82 -0.06
C LYS A 105 7.12 -14.26 -1.06
N ILE A 106 6.95 -13.88 -2.32
CA ILE A 106 8.03 -14.00 -3.30
C ILE A 106 9.02 -12.86 -3.04
N LEU A 107 10.27 -13.20 -2.78
CA LEU A 107 11.31 -12.23 -2.45
C LEU A 107 12.05 -11.76 -3.71
N LEU A 108 12.17 -10.45 -3.86
CA LEU A 108 12.91 -9.79 -4.91
C LEU A 108 13.98 -8.89 -4.28
N PRO A 109 15.12 -9.44 -3.84
CA PRO A 109 16.24 -8.62 -3.41
C PRO A 109 16.72 -7.75 -4.58
N LEU A 110 16.92 -6.46 -4.28
CA LEU A 110 17.37 -5.43 -5.20
C LEU A 110 18.70 -4.84 -4.72
N MET A 111 19.55 -4.44 -5.66
CA MET A 111 20.86 -3.86 -5.33
C MET A 111 20.70 -2.66 -4.39
N THR A 112 21.46 -2.65 -3.30
CA THR A 112 21.45 -1.57 -2.32
C THR A 112 22.46 -0.48 -2.67
N ASN A 113 22.06 0.79 -2.57
CA ASN A 113 22.95 1.93 -2.73
C ASN A 113 23.82 2.17 -1.47
N ASN A 114 24.67 3.20 -1.50
CA ASN A 114 25.58 3.51 -0.39
C ASN A 114 24.88 3.91 0.91
N ASN A 115 23.62 4.34 0.83
CA ASN A 115 22.80 4.74 1.98
C ASN A 115 21.93 3.60 2.53
N GLY A 116 22.14 2.36 2.07
CA GLY A 116 21.32 1.25 2.52
C GLY A 116 19.92 1.19 1.89
N ARG A 117 19.66 1.93 0.80
CA ARG A 117 18.34 2.00 0.14
C ARG A 117 18.36 1.30 -1.21
N ILE A 118 17.19 1.10 -1.81
CA ILE A 118 17.10 0.47 -3.14
C ILE A 118 17.77 1.39 -4.16
N SER A 119 18.74 0.87 -4.90
CA SER A 119 19.44 1.64 -5.93
C SER A 119 18.58 1.83 -7.18
N SER A 120 18.66 3.00 -7.81
CA SER A 120 18.04 3.29 -9.11
C SER A 120 18.55 2.38 -10.24
N GLN A 121 19.69 1.71 -10.07
CA GLN A 121 20.17 0.68 -11.01
C GLN A 121 19.19 -0.50 -11.16
N ASN A 122 18.25 -0.66 -10.24
CA ASN A 122 17.21 -1.69 -10.32
C ASN A 122 15.99 -1.28 -11.16
N ILE A 123 15.93 -0.05 -11.70
CA ILE A 123 14.74 0.46 -12.43
C ILE A 123 14.26 -0.54 -13.48
N LYS A 124 15.16 -1.05 -14.32
CA LYS A 124 14.78 -2.01 -15.38
C LYS A 124 14.14 -3.28 -14.81
N LYS A 125 14.68 -3.80 -13.71
CA LYS A 125 14.15 -4.98 -13.01
C LYS A 125 12.79 -4.70 -12.37
N ILE A 126 12.57 -3.48 -11.88
CA ILE A 126 11.28 -3.04 -11.33
C ILE A 126 10.24 -2.93 -12.45
N GLU A 127 10.57 -2.30 -13.57
CA GLU A 127 9.68 -2.18 -14.73
C GLU A 127 9.24 -3.53 -15.27
N ASP A 128 10.16 -4.49 -15.38
CA ASP A 128 9.84 -5.85 -15.81
C ASP A 128 8.85 -6.56 -14.86
N GLU A 129 8.77 -6.13 -13.60
CA GLU A 129 7.82 -6.65 -12.60
C GLU A 129 6.49 -5.90 -12.58
N LEU A 130 6.46 -4.61 -12.94
CA LEU A 130 5.21 -3.85 -13.08
C LEU A 130 4.25 -4.51 -14.08
N GLY A 131 4.78 -5.08 -15.17
CA GLY A 131 3.98 -5.81 -16.16
C GLY A 131 3.44 -7.17 -15.70
N LYS A 132 3.75 -7.62 -14.47
CA LYS A 132 3.37 -8.95 -13.94
C LYS A 132 2.45 -8.87 -12.72
N CYS A 133 2.14 -7.68 -12.24
CA CYS A 133 1.27 -7.43 -11.10
C CYS A 133 -0.02 -6.70 -11.52
N ASP A 134 -1.04 -6.79 -10.68
CA ASP A 134 -2.34 -6.12 -10.84
C ASP A 134 -2.42 -4.81 -10.03
N ALA A 135 -1.50 -4.60 -9.08
CA ALA A 135 -1.32 -3.37 -8.32
C ALA A 135 0.09 -3.28 -7.74
N VAL A 136 0.58 -2.05 -7.51
CA VAL A 136 1.88 -1.79 -6.90
C VAL A 136 1.76 -0.86 -5.69
N LEU A 137 2.49 -1.18 -4.61
CA LEU A 137 2.73 -0.28 -3.49
C LEU A 137 4.20 0.16 -3.51
N ILE A 138 4.45 1.45 -3.32
CA ILE A 138 5.81 2.00 -3.22
C ILE A 138 5.93 3.03 -2.09
N GLY A 139 7.08 3.01 -1.42
CA GLY A 139 7.55 4.12 -0.58
C GLY A 139 7.60 3.86 0.93
N CYS A 140 7.06 2.74 1.41
CA CYS A 140 7.12 2.42 2.84
C CYS A 140 8.57 2.16 3.29
N GLY A 141 9.17 3.10 4.03
CA GLY A 141 10.49 2.94 4.65
C GLY A 141 11.65 2.88 3.66
N MET A 142 11.50 3.46 2.47
CA MET A 142 12.56 3.53 1.45
C MET A 142 13.59 4.63 1.73
N GLY A 143 13.25 5.59 2.62
CA GLY A 143 14.00 6.82 2.81
C GLY A 143 13.81 7.81 1.66
N CYS A 144 14.37 9.01 1.80
CA CYS A 144 14.25 10.08 0.79
C CYS A 144 15.63 10.40 0.21
N ASP A 145 15.97 9.82 -0.95
CA ASP A 145 17.13 10.19 -1.75
C ASP A 145 16.79 10.19 -3.25
N HIS A 146 17.77 10.58 -4.06
CA HIS A 146 17.66 10.60 -5.51
C HIS A 146 17.24 9.24 -6.08
N ASP A 147 17.77 8.12 -5.56
CA ASP A 147 17.40 6.79 -6.04
C ASP A 147 15.93 6.48 -5.77
N THR A 148 15.44 6.79 -4.56
CA THR A 148 14.03 6.61 -4.21
C THR A 148 13.11 7.48 -5.06
N ALA A 149 13.47 8.75 -5.29
CA ALA A 149 12.72 9.64 -6.16
C ALA A 149 12.66 9.11 -7.60
N ALA A 150 13.81 8.72 -8.17
CA ALA A 150 13.88 8.17 -9.51
C ALA A 150 13.05 6.89 -9.67
N ILE A 151 13.10 5.99 -8.68
CA ILE A 151 12.27 4.77 -8.68
C ILE A 151 10.78 5.11 -8.56
N ALA A 152 10.38 6.01 -7.65
CA ALA A 152 8.99 6.41 -7.48
C ALA A 152 8.42 7.07 -8.74
N GLU A 153 9.17 7.97 -9.35
CA GLU A 153 8.82 8.63 -10.61
C GLU A 153 8.71 7.62 -11.76
N THR A 154 9.64 6.67 -11.86
CA THR A 154 9.59 5.62 -12.89
C THR A 154 8.38 4.71 -12.70
N VAL A 155 8.09 4.29 -11.47
CA VAL A 155 6.89 3.48 -11.17
C VAL A 155 5.62 4.22 -11.58
N LEU A 156 5.52 5.52 -11.28
CA LEU A 156 4.37 6.32 -11.68
C LEU A 156 4.22 6.46 -13.19
N LYS A 157 5.32 6.65 -13.92
CA LYS A 157 5.30 6.85 -15.38
C LYS A 157 5.11 5.54 -16.16
N SER A 158 5.69 4.45 -15.66
CA SER A 158 5.74 3.17 -16.38
C SER A 158 4.63 2.20 -15.96
N SER A 159 3.96 2.40 -14.82
CA SER A 159 2.90 1.49 -14.36
C SER A 159 1.63 1.62 -15.19
N ALA A 160 1.15 0.51 -15.72
CA ALA A 160 -0.18 0.39 -16.34
C ALA A 160 -1.27 -0.06 -15.34
N VAL A 161 -0.89 -0.27 -14.08
CA VAL A 161 -1.77 -0.74 -12.99
C VAL A 161 -1.85 0.29 -11.86
N PRO A 162 -2.87 0.23 -10.99
CA PRO A 162 -2.99 1.14 -9.86
C PRO A 162 -1.73 1.17 -8.99
N VAL A 163 -1.27 2.39 -8.72
CA VAL A 163 -0.11 2.67 -7.86
C VAL A 163 -0.60 3.24 -6.53
N ILE A 164 -0.28 2.56 -5.43
CA ILE A 164 -0.41 3.09 -4.08
C ILE A 164 0.94 3.68 -3.68
N ILE A 165 0.95 4.95 -3.34
CA ILE A 165 2.16 5.66 -2.88
C ILE A 165 1.98 5.96 -1.41
N GLY A 166 2.90 5.48 -0.58
CA GLY A 166 2.89 5.69 0.85
C GLY A 166 4.19 6.31 1.36
N ALA A 167 4.11 7.01 2.48
CA ALA A 167 5.26 7.47 3.28
C ALA A 167 6.36 8.15 2.43
N ASP A 168 7.56 7.56 2.38
CA ASP A 168 8.71 8.16 1.69
C ASP A 168 8.49 8.30 0.18
N GLY A 169 7.61 7.49 -0.41
CA GLY A 169 7.22 7.66 -1.81
C GLY A 169 6.52 8.99 -2.07
N ILE A 170 5.67 9.46 -1.13
CA ILE A 170 5.02 10.78 -1.23
C ILE A 170 6.08 11.87 -1.05
N ASN A 171 6.95 11.72 -0.03
CA ASN A 171 7.99 12.69 0.27
C ASN A 171 9.00 12.85 -0.89
N ALA A 172 9.36 11.74 -1.55
CA ALA A 172 10.29 11.72 -2.68
C ALA A 172 9.71 12.37 -3.95
N LEU A 173 8.39 12.52 -4.03
CA LEU A 173 7.69 13.15 -5.15
C LEU A 173 7.29 14.60 -4.89
N LYS A 174 7.60 15.15 -3.71
CA LYS A 174 7.15 16.48 -3.28
C LYS A 174 7.52 17.61 -4.26
N ASP A 175 8.66 17.50 -4.94
CA ASP A 175 9.20 18.56 -5.80
C ASP A 175 9.06 18.23 -7.31
N ASN A 176 8.25 17.22 -7.67
CA ASN A 176 7.87 16.88 -9.05
C ASN A 176 6.49 17.44 -9.42
#